data_AF-A0A0A0K6G4-F1
#
_entry.id   AF-A0A0A0K6G4-F1
#
_cell.length_a   1.000
_cell.length_b   1.000
_cell.length_c   1.000
_cell.angle_alpha   90.00
_cell.angle_beta   90.00
_cell.angle_gamma   90.00
#
_symmetry.space_group_name_H-M   'P 1'
#
loop_
_entity.id
_entity.type
_entity.pdbx_description
1 polymer ?
#
loop_
_entity_poly.entity_id
_entity_poly.type
_entity_poly.pdbx_seq_one_letter_code
_entity_poly.pdbx_strand_id
1 'polypeptide(L)' 'MRGEETRYSIGMFSFKNGRIEVPQEFVDDANPLRYKPFHHYDFLTYDKANASHKTISRIKDYCGL' A
#
# COMPACT_ATOMS: atom_id res chain seq x y z
N MET A 1 21.09 -3.74 14.44
CA MET A 1 21.93 -3.63 13.23
C MET A 1 23.03 -2.63 13.52
N ARG A 2 24.27 -3.08 13.69
CA ARG A 2 25.45 -2.20 13.60
C ARG A 2 26.16 -2.58 12.31
N GLY A 3 26.21 -1.65 11.37
CA GLY A 3 27.05 -1.76 10.19
C GLY A 3 28.41 -1.18 10.52
N GLU A 4 29.47 -1.92 10.22
CA GLU A 4 30.85 -1.46 10.44
C GLU A 4 31.27 -0.40 9.41
N GLU A 5 30.55 -0.26 8.30
CA GLU A 5 30.85 0.71 7.24
C GLU A 5 29.65 1.56 6.81
N THR A 6 29.95 2.72 6.21
CA THR A 6 28.94 3.66 5.72
C THR A 6 28.27 3.12 4.45
N ARG A 7 26.96 2.91 4.51
CA ARG A 7 26.15 2.53 3.35
C ARG A 7 25.48 3.75 2.73
N TYR A 8 25.74 3.99 1.45
CA TYR A 8 24.99 4.95 0.63
C TYR A 8 23.87 4.23 -0.12
N SER A 9 22.69 4.83 -0.19
CA SER A 9 21.59 4.33 -1.00
C SER A 9 20.69 5.44 -1.48
N ILE A 10 20.14 5.28 -2.68
CA ILE A 10 19.12 6.14 -3.27
C ILE A 10 17.85 5.31 -3.52
N GLY A 11 16.70 5.93 -3.32
CA GLY A 11 15.40 5.35 -3.65
C GLY A 11 14.59 6.35 -4.47
N MET A 12 14.00 5.87 -5.57
CA MET A 12 13.05 6.63 -6.39
C MET A 12 11.68 6.00 -6.22
N PHE A 13 10.68 6.84 -5.90
CA PHE A 13 9.32 6.41 -5.63
C PHE A 13 8.37 7.18 -6.54
N SER A 14 7.37 6.47 -7.08
CA SER A 14 6.33 7.05 -7.92
C SER A 14 4.98 6.94 -7.22
N PHE A 15 4.22 8.02 -7.28
CA PHE A 15 2.88 8.11 -6.71
C PHE A 15 1.88 8.44 -7.81
N LYS A 16 0.65 7.96 -7.66
CA LYS A 16 -0.44 8.22 -8.61
C LYS A 16 -1.39 9.24 -8.02
N ASN A 17 -1.59 10.37 -8.71
CA ASN A 17 -2.71 11.25 -8.40
C ASN A 17 -4.00 10.68 -9.00
N GLY A 18 -4.82 10.02 -8.18
CA GLY A 18 -6.08 9.43 -8.60
C GLY A 18 -6.37 8.09 -7.95
N ARG A 19 -7.28 7.34 -8.58
CA ARG A 19 -7.79 6.07 -8.05
C ARG A 19 -6.88 4.89 -8.42
N ILE A 20 -6.50 4.07 -7.45
CA ILE A 20 -5.92 2.74 -7.64
C ILE A 20 -7.06 1.74 -7.75
N GLU A 21 -6.99 0.89 -8.76
CA GLU A 21 -7.93 -0.20 -9.00
C GLU A 21 -7.19 -1.39 -9.57
N VAL A 22 -7.66 -2.60 -9.24
CA VAL A 22 -7.14 -3.84 -9.82
C VAL A 22 -7.73 -3.97 -11.22
N PRO A 23 -6.91 -4.13 -12.28
CA PRO A 23 -7.39 -4.45 -13.61
C PRO A 23 -8.26 -5.72 -13.61
N GLN A 24 -9.33 -5.72 -14.40
CA GLN A 24 -10.35 -6.79 -14.35
C GLN A 24 -9.79 -8.15 -14.76
N GLU A 25 -8.79 -8.17 -15.64
CA GLU A 25 -8.09 -9.38 -16.09
C GLU A 25 -7.34 -10.12 -14.97
N PHE A 26 -7.14 -9.48 -13.80
CA PHE A 26 -6.50 -10.09 -12.63
C PHE A 26 -7.49 -10.52 -11.54
N VAL A 27 -8.80 -10.42 -11.79
CA VAL A 27 -9.85 -10.84 -10.85
C VAL A 27 -10.61 -12.00 -11.44
N ASP A 28 -10.49 -13.17 -10.82
CA ASP A 28 -11.13 -14.42 -11.24
C ASP A 28 -11.58 -15.24 -10.01
N ASP A 29 -12.21 -16.39 -10.25
CA ASP A 29 -12.74 -17.25 -9.17
C ASP A 29 -11.64 -17.81 -8.25
N ALA A 30 -10.42 -18.01 -8.77
CA ALA A 30 -9.26 -18.45 -7.98
C ALA A 30 -8.55 -17.26 -7.30
N ASN A 31 -8.67 -16.05 -7.86
CA ASN A 31 -8.05 -14.82 -7.41
C ASN A 31 -9.10 -13.72 -7.19
N PRO A 32 -9.92 -13.82 -6.13
CA PRO A 32 -10.92 -12.81 -5.85
C PRO A 32 -10.28 -11.47 -5.48
N LEU A 33 -11.01 -10.38 -5.72
CA LEU A 33 -10.59 -9.02 -5.43
C LEU A 33 -10.20 -8.87 -3.94
N ARG A 34 -8.96 -8.43 -3.67
CA ARG A 34 -8.40 -8.37 -2.31
C ARG A 34 -8.50 -6.99 -1.64
N TYR A 35 -8.78 -5.95 -2.41
CA TYR A 35 -9.02 -4.60 -1.93
C TYR A 35 -9.96 -3.87 -2.89
N LYS A 36 -10.81 -3.00 -2.34
CA LYS A 36 -11.69 -2.16 -3.14
C LYS A 36 -10.85 -1.05 -3.80
N PRO A 37 -11.25 -0.53 -4.97
CA PRO A 37 -10.59 0.64 -5.53
C PRO A 37 -10.58 1.84 -4.56
N PHE A 38 -9.49 2.60 -4.55
CA PHE A 38 -9.28 3.68 -3.58
C PHE A 38 -8.46 4.84 -4.14
N HIS A 39 -8.58 6.04 -3.58
CA HIS A 39 -7.70 7.16 -3.93
C HIS A 39 -6.33 6.99 -3.26
N HIS A 40 -5.26 7.07 -4.06
CA HIS A 40 -3.91 6.74 -3.60
C HIS A 40 -3.47 7.64 -2.42
N TYR A 41 -3.65 8.96 -2.54
CA TYR A 41 -3.22 9.91 -1.52
C TYR A 41 -4.04 9.83 -0.22
N ASP A 42 -5.32 9.46 -0.31
CA ASP A 42 -6.16 9.25 0.87
C ASP A 42 -5.64 8.04 1.67
N PHE A 43 -5.27 6.96 0.99
CA PHE A 43 -4.64 5.80 1.62
C PHE A 43 -3.28 6.15 2.24
N LEU A 44 -2.43 6.94 1.58
CA LEU A 44 -1.15 7.36 2.18
C LEU A 44 -1.35 8.24 3.42
N THR A 45 -2.39 9.08 3.41
CA THR A 45 -2.76 9.91 4.58
C THR A 45 -3.22 9.04 5.74
N TYR A 46 -4.08 8.04 5.45
CA TYR A 46 -4.50 7.04 6.42
C TYR A 46 -3.31 6.25 6.99
N ASP A 47 -2.44 5.74 6.12
CA ASP A 47 -1.27 4.95 6.49
C ASP A 47 -0.34 5.71 7.43
N LYS A 48 -0.06 6.99 7.09
CA LYS A 48 0.76 7.85 7.93
C LYS A 48 0.12 8.14 9.29
N ALA A 49 -1.19 8.39 9.33
CA ALA A 49 -1.92 8.64 10.58
C ALA A 49 -1.97 7.39 11.48
N ASN A 50 -1.99 6.19 10.88
CA ASN A 50 -2.09 4.90 11.57
C ASN A 50 -0.76 4.13 11.58
N ALA A 51 0.38 4.79 11.39
CA ALA A 51 1.67 4.11 11.26
C ALA A 51 2.08 3.28 12.50
N SER A 52 1.51 3.58 13.66
CA SER A 52 1.68 2.82 14.92
C SER A 52 0.71 1.65 15.06
N HIS A 53 -0.37 1.59 14.27
CA HIS A 53 -1.34 0.51 14.30
C HIS A 53 -0.75 -0.75 13.64
N LYS A 54 -0.61 -1.80 14.44
CA LYS A 54 -0.21 -3.11 13.94
C LYS A 54 -1.41 -3.82 13.35
N THR A 55 -1.66 -3.59 12.06
CA THR A 55 -2.60 -4.39 11.28
C THR A 55 -1.83 -5.37 10.40
N ILE A 56 -2.42 -6.54 10.13
CA ILE A 56 -1.83 -7.54 9.22
C ILE A 56 -1.79 -7.00 7.78
N SER A 57 -2.76 -6.15 7.41
CA SER A 57 -2.82 -5.51 6.10
C SER A 57 -3.49 -4.14 6.18
N ARG A 58 -2.69 -3.08 6.06
CA ARG A 58 -3.16 -1.68 6.13
C ARG A 58 -4.15 -1.33 5.02
N ILE A 59 -3.97 -1.92 3.84
CA ILE A 59 -4.89 -1.66 2.72
C ILE A 59 -6.25 -2.35 2.92
N LYS A 60 -6.28 -3.55 3.51
CA LYS A 60 -7.54 -4.22 3.84
C LYS A 60 -8.29 -3.47 4.93
N ASP A 61 -7.57 -3.06 5.96
CA ASP A 61 -8.10 -2.24 7.05
C ASP A 61 -8.70 -0.92 6.54
N TYR A 62 -7.95 -0.19 5.70
CA TYR A 62 -8.45 1.02 5.04
C TYR A 62 -9.69 0.78 4.16
N CYS A 63 -9.75 -0.35 3.46
CA CYS A 63 -10.89 -0.72 2.61
C CYS A 63 -12.07 -1.35 3.39
N GLY A 64 -11.92 -1.63 4.69
CA GLY A 64 -12.89 -2.34 5.52
C GLY A 64 -13.16 -3.78 5.04
N LEU A 65 -12.10 -4.54 4.75
CA LEU A 65 -12.13 -5.93 4.25
C LEU A 65 -11.43 -6.93 5.17
#